data_AF-A0AAP8GWT4-F1
#
_entry.id   AF-A0AAP8GWT4-F1
#
_cell.length_a   1.000
_cell.length_b   1.000
_cell.length_c   1.000
_cell.angle_alpha   90.00
_cell.angle_beta   90.00
_cell.angle_gamma   90.00
#
_symmetry.space_group_name_H-M   'P 1'
#
loop_
_entity.id
_entity.type
_entity.pdbx_description
1 polymer ?
#
loop_
_entity_poly.entity_id
_entity_poly.type
_entity_poly.pdbx_seq_one_letter_code
_entity_poly.pdbx_strand_id
1 'polypeptide(L)'
;MLKSYKYRIYPNKEQQMFFSKTFGCVRFVYNKMLADRIKSYQESQDKLDKSVKYPTPAQYKAEFPFLKEVDSLALANAQMKDVKL
;
A
#
# COMPACT_ATOMS: atom_id res chain seq x y z
N MET A 1 -28.60 -8.13 -19.10
CA MET A 1 -27.44 -8.58 -19.89
C MET A 1 -26.22 -7.78 -19.45
N LEU A 2 -25.20 -8.43 -18.87
CA LEU A 2 -23.96 -7.75 -18.48
C LEU A 2 -23.10 -7.52 -19.72
N LYS A 3 -22.64 -6.28 -19.93
CA LYS A 3 -21.72 -5.91 -21.00
C LYS A 3 -20.36 -5.56 -20.38
N SER A 4 -19.28 -5.98 -21.02
CA SER A 4 -17.92 -5.57 -20.65
C SER A 4 -17.19 -5.05 -21.88
N TYR A 5 -16.21 -4.16 -21.65
CA TYR A 5 -15.40 -3.56 -22.70
C TYR A 5 -13.92 -3.72 -22.37
N LYS A 6 -13.11 -3.95 -23.39
CA LYS A 6 -11.65 -4.05 -23.29
C LYS A 6 -11.01 -3.00 -24.18
N TYR A 7 -10.23 -2.12 -23.58
CA TYR A 7 -9.50 -1.08 -24.28
C TYR A 7 -8.01 -1.16 -23.98
N ARG A 8 -7.19 -0.80 -24.96
CA ARG A 8 -5.76 -0.58 -24.77
C ARG A 8 -5.52 0.91 -24.55
N ILE A 9 -4.81 1.24 -23.48
CA ILE A 9 -4.39 2.62 -23.19
C ILE A 9 -3.00 2.90 -23.76
N TYR A 10 -2.78 4.14 -24.21
CA TYR A 10 -1.49 4.63 -24.70
C TYR A 10 -1.13 5.92 -23.94
N PRO A 11 -0.57 5.78 -22.72
CA PRO A 11 -0.33 6.93 -21.86
C PRO A 11 0.77 7.83 -22.42
N ASN A 12 0.58 9.14 -22.28
CA ASN A 12 1.64 10.12 -22.54
C ASN A 12 2.73 10.07 -21.45
N LYS A 13 3.81 10.85 -21.61
CA LYS A 13 4.95 10.82 -20.68
C LYS A 13 4.54 11.14 -19.23
N GLU A 14 3.67 12.12 -19.03
CA GLU A 14 3.20 12.52 -17.70
C GLU A 14 2.38 11.42 -17.03
N GLN A 15 1.49 10.77 -17.79
CA GLN A 15 0.68 9.65 -17.32
C GLN A 15 1.55 8.44 -16.98
N GLN A 16 2.58 8.13 -17.78
CA GLN A 16 3.52 7.06 -17.47
C GLN A 16 4.27 7.31 -16.15
N MET A 17 4.74 8.54 -15.93
CA MET A 17 5.37 8.93 -14.67
C MET A 17 4.38 8.83 -13.51
N PHE A 18 3.15 9.34 -13.69
CA PHE A 18 2.09 9.23 -12.70
C PHE A 18 1.85 7.78 -12.28
N PHE A 19 1.61 6.87 -13.25
CA PHE A 19 1.41 5.46 -12.95
C PHE A 19 2.61 4.82 -12.26
N SER A 20 3.83 5.13 -12.72
CA SER A 20 5.05 4.59 -12.12
C SER A 20 5.20 5.02 -10.66
N LYS A 21 4.94 6.30 -10.36
CA LYS A 21 4.93 6.82 -8.98
C LYS A 21 3.84 6.16 -8.14
N THR A 22 2.61 6.09 -8.65
CA THR A 22 1.48 5.49 -7.93
C THR A 22 1.75 4.03 -7.60
N PHE A 23 2.13 3.22 -8.59
CA PHE A 23 2.39 1.79 -8.37
C PHE A 23 3.60 1.56 -7.46
N GLY A 24 4.67 2.36 -7.62
CA GLY A 24 5.84 2.32 -6.75
C GLY A 24 5.49 2.62 -5.29
N CYS A 25 4.73 3.70 -5.04
CA CYS A 25 4.31 4.08 -3.70
C CYS A 25 3.37 3.04 -3.06
N VAL A 26 2.40 2.51 -3.83
CA VAL A 26 1.48 1.46 -3.34
C VAL A 26 2.26 0.21 -2.95
N ARG A 27 3.19 -0.25 -3.80
CA ARG A 27 4.03 -1.41 -3.52
C ARG A 27 4.93 -1.19 -2.30
N PHE A 28 5.51 0.01 -2.18
CA PHE A 28 6.33 0.38 -1.04
C PHE A 28 5.53 0.31 0.26
N VAL A 29 4.35 0.93 0.32
CA VAL A 29 3.48 0.91 1.50
C VAL A 29 3.09 -0.51 1.88
N TYR A 30 2.68 -1.33 0.91
CA TYR A 30 2.34 -2.73 1.16
C TYR A 30 3.52 -3.48 1.80
N ASN A 31 4.71 -3.39 1.21
CA ASN A 31 5.91 -4.07 1.72
C ASN A 31 6.33 -3.57 3.10
N LYS A 32 6.23 -2.25 3.34
CA LYS A 32 6.55 -1.66 4.65
C LYS A 32 5.60 -2.16 5.73
N MET A 33 4.30 -2.19 5.45
CA MET A 33 3.30 -2.74 6.37
C MET A 33 3.54 -4.23 6.63
N LEU A 34 3.95 -5.00 5.62
CA LEU A 34 4.27 -6.42 5.78
C LEU A 34 5.45 -6.61 6.73
N ALA A 35 6.52 -5.86 6.50
CA ALA A 35 7.72 -5.90 7.32
C ALA A 35 7.43 -5.53 8.77
N ASP A 36 6.65 -4.46 9.01
CA ASP A 36 6.26 -4.04 10.35
C ASP A 36 5.43 -5.11 11.08
N ARG A 37 4.54 -5.82 10.35
CA ARG A 37 3.78 -6.95 10.91
C ARG A 37 4.67 -8.14 11.26
N ILE A 38 5.57 -8.54 10.35
CA ILE A 38 6.51 -9.64 10.58
C ILE A 38 7.38 -9.33 11.80
N LYS A 39 7.90 -8.10 11.89
CA LYS A 39 8.71 -7.65 13.02
C LYS A 39 7.93 -7.74 14.33
N SER A 40 6.70 -7.23 14.36
CA SER A 40 5.83 -7.32 15.53
C SER A 40 5.56 -8.78 15.94
N TYR A 41 5.31 -9.67 14.97
CA TYR A 41 5.07 -11.10 15.24
C TYR A 41 6.28 -11.78 15.89
N GLN A 42 7.48 -11.50 15.37
CA GLN A 42 8.75 -12.00 15.92
C GLN A 42 9.01 -11.47 17.34
N GLU A 43 8.73 -10.18 17.59
CA GLU A 43 8.88 -9.56 18.92
C GLU A 43 7.88 -10.14 19.94
N SER A 44 6.69 -10.55 19.50
CA SER A 44 5.67 -11.20 20.33
C SER A 44 5.94 -12.70 20.58
N GLN A 45 7.13 -13.21 20.26
CA GLN A 45 7.48 -14.64 20.36
C GLN A 45 6.50 -15.53 19.62
N ASP A 46 6.15 -15.16 18.38
CA ASP A 46 5.25 -15.90 17.50
C ASP A 46 3.80 -16.03 18.03
N LYS A 47 3.43 -15.21 19.02
CA LYS A 47 2.05 -15.10 19.50
C LYS A 47 1.31 -13.99 18.79
N LEU A 48 0.12 -14.33 18.33
CA LEU A 48 -0.82 -13.41 17.69
C LEU A 48 -1.43 -12.48 18.75
N ASP A 49 -0.82 -11.32 18.94
CA ASP A 49 -1.37 -10.28 19.81
C ASP A 49 -2.40 -9.43 19.04
N LYS A 50 -3.68 -9.69 19.33
CA LYS A 50 -4.82 -8.98 18.73
C LYS A 50 -4.93 -7.53 19.19
N SER A 51 -4.17 -7.11 20.20
CA SER A 51 -4.16 -5.73 20.69
C SER A 51 -3.22 -4.81 19.89
N VAL A 52 -2.33 -5.38 19.08
CA VAL A 52 -1.36 -4.62 18.27
C VAL A 52 -2.09 -3.81 17.19
N LYS A 53 -1.97 -2.50 17.27
CA LYS A 53 -2.44 -1.57 16.24
C LYS A 53 -1.33 -1.34 15.23
N TYR A 54 -1.49 -1.90 14.03
CA TYR A 54 -0.54 -1.67 12.96
C TYR A 54 -0.62 -0.24 12.41
N PRO A 55 0.51 0.30 11.94
CA PRO A 55 0.55 1.63 11.39
C PRO A 55 -0.33 1.77 10.14
N THR A 56 -0.87 2.97 9.95
CA THR A 56 -1.63 3.32 8.75
C THR A 56 -0.72 3.96 7.71
N PRO A 57 -1.04 3.89 6.40
CA PRO A 57 -0.26 4.56 5.36
C PRO A 57 -0.06 6.07 5.60
N ALA A 58 -0.98 6.73 6.31
CA ALA A 58 -0.87 8.13 6.66
C ALA A 58 0.32 8.41 7.61
N GLN A 59 0.63 7.47 8.52
CA GLN A 59 1.72 7.63 9.48
C GLN A 59 3.09 7.57 8.78
N TYR A 60 3.21 6.81 7.70
CA TYR A 60 4.44 6.76 6.90
C TYR A 60 4.75 8.06 6.14
N LYS A 61 3.77 8.95 5.93
CA LYS A 61 3.98 10.19 5.16
C LYS A 61 4.90 11.20 5.84
N ALA A 62 5.11 11.07 7.15
CA ALA A 62 6.08 11.88 7.88
C ALA A 62 7.53 11.46 7.56
N GLU A 63 7.78 10.14 7.51
CA GLU A 63 9.09 9.55 7.23
C GLU A 63 9.40 9.50 5.72
N PHE A 64 8.36 9.34 4.89
CA PHE A 64 8.47 9.19 3.43
C PHE A 64 7.63 10.25 2.70
N PRO A 65 8.14 11.48 2.52
CA PRO A 65 7.38 12.59 1.93
C PRO A 65 6.87 12.32 0.50
N PHE A 66 7.57 11.50 -0.28
CA PHE A 66 7.16 11.13 -1.65
C PHE A 66 5.79 10.43 -1.70
N LEU A 67 5.33 9.83 -0.59
CA LEU A 67 3.98 9.26 -0.47
C LEU A 67 2.86 10.33 -0.52
N LYS A 68 3.21 11.62 -0.44
CA LYS A 68 2.25 12.73 -0.62
C LYS A 68 2.00 13.06 -2.09
N GLU A 69 2.83 12.56 -3.02
CA GLU A 69 2.71 12.83 -4.45
C GLU A 69 1.64 11.99 -5.15
N VAL A 70 1.11 10.97 -4.47
CA VAL A 70 0.16 10.00 -5.05
C VAL A 70 -1.18 10.05 -4.35
N ASP A 71 -2.21 9.55 -5.04
CA ASP A 71 -3.57 9.49 -4.53
C ASP A 71 -3.67 8.75 -3.17
N SER A 72 -4.40 9.36 -2.23
CA SER A 72 -4.50 8.86 -0.86
C SER A 72 -5.32 7.57 -0.76
N LEU A 73 -6.31 7.39 -1.64
CA LEU A 73 -7.13 6.18 -1.69
C LEU A 73 -6.33 5.01 -2.25
N ALA A 74 -5.46 5.23 -3.23
CA ALA A 74 -4.54 4.22 -3.73
C ALA A 74 -3.66 3.65 -2.60
N LEU A 75 -3.12 4.52 -1.73
CA LEU A 75 -2.35 4.10 -0.56
C LEU A 75 -3.21 3.42 0.51
N ALA A 76 -4.43 3.92 0.76
CA ALA A 76 -5.35 3.31 1.72
C ALA A 76 -5.80 1.91 1.28
N ASN A 77 -5.96 1.68 -0.02
CA ASN A 77 -6.30 0.38 -0.58
C ASN A 77 -5.11 -0.61 -0.57
N ALA A 78 -3.88 -0.11 -0.38
CA ALA A 78 -2.72 -0.96 -0.15
C ALA A 78 -2.71 -1.60 1.25
N GLN A 79 -3.57 -1.12 2.16
CA GLN A 79 -3.69 -1.71 3.50
C GLN A 79 -4.06 -3.18 3.42
N MET A 80 -3.32 -4.02 4.15
CA MET A 80 -3.62 -5.44 4.28
C MET A 80 -4.82 -5.66 5.21
N LYS A 81 -6.04 -5.53 4.67
CA LYS A 81 -7.28 -5.75 5.43
C LYS A 81 -7.50 -7.22 5.80
N ASP A 82 -6.99 -8.16 4.98
CA ASP A 82 -7.31 -9.59 5.11
C ASP A 82 -6.12 -10.49 5.47
N VAL A 83 -4.90 -9.95 5.59
CA VAL A 83 -3.73 -10.75 5.99
C VAL A 83 -3.74 -10.89 7.51
N LYS A 84 -4.24 -12.04 8.00
CA LYS A 84 -4.04 -12.51 9.37
C LYS A 84 -2.76 -13.36 9.37
N LEU A 85 -1.68 -12.81 9.92
CA LEU A 85 -0.51 -13.60 10.32
C LEU A 85 -0.80 -14.18 11.69
#